data_AF-A0A817NA86-F1
#
_entry.id   AF-A0A817NA86-F1
#
_cell.length_a   1.000
_cell.length_b   1.000
_cell.length_c   1.000
_cell.angle_alpha   90.00
_cell.angle_beta   90.00
_cell.angle_gamma   90.00
#
_symmetry.space_group_name_H-M   'P 1'
#
loop_
_entity.id
_entity.type
_entity.pdbx_description
1 polymer ?
#
loop_
_entity_poly.entity_id
_entity_poly.type
_entity_poly.pdbx_seq_one_letter_code
_entity_poly.pdbx_strand_id
1 'polypeptide(L)'
;FVYGHSRLLHRQWFRFALIRAGQYCTSFEDFNHERLYIELTFLANGYSLDFIEYHFAQFLTKFNSTPPHTPFNLNHLTYVTLRHNLFRSIEQEKRHIIEIQQLQKRHHLIELNYLFDWGSRCEFKRQFHEFCSQILEQDPIFKTYGLKIRLNSKHCYSSNTLFARPTKI
;
A
#
# COMPACT_ATOMS: atom_id res chain seq x y z
N PHE A 1 -5.71 16.50 13.58
CA PHE A 1 -5.79 15.73 12.34
C PHE A 1 -5.08 16.51 11.24
N VAL A 2 -3.88 16.10 10.81
CA VAL A 2 -3.39 16.54 9.51
C VAL A 2 -4.07 15.60 8.52
N TYR A 3 -5.20 16.04 7.95
CA TYR A 3 -5.76 15.40 6.76
C TYR A 3 -4.59 15.28 5.77
N GLY A 4 -4.28 14.04 5.35
CA GLY A 4 -3.19 13.82 4.41
C GLY A 4 -3.34 14.78 3.23
N HIS A 5 -2.24 15.44 2.83
CA HIS A 5 -2.21 16.41 1.73
C HIS A 5 -3.10 15.91 0.58
N SER A 6 -4.02 16.74 0.07
CA SER A 6 -5.09 16.32 -0.86
C SER A 6 -4.56 15.44 -2.01
N ARG A 7 -3.39 15.78 -2.56
CA ARG A 7 -2.68 14.97 -3.56
C ARG A 7 -2.44 13.50 -3.15
N LEU A 8 -2.13 13.23 -1.89
CA LEU A 8 -1.94 11.86 -1.38
C LEU A 8 -3.27 11.08 -1.34
N LEU A 9 -4.37 11.74 -0.95
CA LEU A 9 -5.69 11.13 -0.94
C LEU A 9 -6.17 10.82 -2.37
N HIS A 10 -6.01 11.76 -3.30
CA HIS A 10 -6.42 11.54 -4.68
C HIS A 10 -5.54 10.51 -5.41
N ARG A 11 -4.24 10.46 -5.13
CA ARG A 11 -3.35 9.38 -5.59
C ARG A 11 -3.84 8.01 -5.11
N GLN A 12 -4.20 7.90 -3.84
CA GLN A 12 -4.73 6.67 -3.27
C GLN A 12 -6.06 6.31 -3.93
N TRP A 13 -6.93 7.30 -4.17
CA TRP A 13 -8.23 7.09 -4.79
C TRP A 13 -8.12 6.50 -6.21
N PHE A 14 -7.26 7.05 -7.07
CA PHE A 14 -7.05 6.54 -8.44
C PHE A 14 -6.62 5.07 -8.41
N ARG A 15 -5.62 4.75 -7.59
CA ARG A 15 -5.11 3.39 -7.42
C ARG A 15 -6.17 2.44 -6.88
N PHE A 16 -6.96 2.86 -5.89
CA PHE A 16 -8.02 2.03 -5.33
C PHE A 16 -9.17 1.81 -6.31
N ALA A 17 -9.52 2.82 -7.12
CA ALA A 17 -10.52 2.68 -8.16
C ALA A 17 -10.11 1.62 -9.19
N LEU A 18 -8.86 1.66 -9.68
CA LEU A 18 -8.33 0.64 -10.60
C LEU A 18 -8.26 -0.76 -10.00
N ILE A 19 -7.84 -0.88 -8.73
CA ILE A 19 -7.83 -2.18 -8.04
C ILE A 19 -9.26 -2.72 -7.94
N ARG A 20 -10.23 -1.88 -7.60
CA ARG A 20 -11.63 -2.27 -7.50
C ARG A 20 -12.17 -2.71 -8.86
N ALA A 21 -11.92 -1.94 -9.92
CA ALA A 21 -12.29 -2.30 -11.28
C ALA A 21 -11.76 -3.69 -11.65
N GLY A 22 -10.47 -3.97 -11.39
CA GLY A 22 -9.89 -5.29 -11.65
C GLY A 22 -10.49 -6.45 -10.83
N GLN A 23 -11.16 -6.17 -9.71
CA GLN A 23 -11.85 -7.18 -8.91
C GLN A 23 -13.20 -7.55 -9.51
N TYR A 24 -14.05 -6.57 -9.84
CA TYR A 24 -15.43 -6.83 -10.27
C TYR A 24 -15.58 -6.96 -11.78
N CYS A 25 -14.74 -6.32 -12.60
CA CYS A 25 -14.76 -6.51 -14.04
C CYS A 25 -14.25 -7.91 -14.36
N THR A 26 -15.11 -8.74 -14.93
CA THR A 26 -14.76 -10.11 -15.34
C THR A 26 -14.17 -10.13 -16.74
N SER A 27 -14.66 -9.28 -17.64
CA SER A 27 -14.15 -9.10 -18.99
C SER A 27 -13.12 -7.98 -19.09
N PHE A 28 -12.29 -8.03 -20.14
CA PHE A 28 -11.34 -6.97 -20.45
C PHE A 28 -12.06 -5.70 -20.91
N GLU A 29 -13.15 -5.87 -21.64
CA GLU A 29 -13.97 -4.80 -22.19
C GLU A 29 -14.60 -3.97 -21.06
N ASP A 30 -15.19 -4.62 -20.05
CA ASP A 30 -15.76 -3.94 -18.89
C ASP A 30 -14.69 -3.18 -18.12
N PHE A 31 -13.53 -3.80 -17.93
CA PHE A 31 -12.40 -3.16 -17.27
C PHE A 31 -11.90 -1.94 -18.03
N ASN A 32 -11.83 -2.01 -19.37
CA ASN A 32 -11.38 -0.90 -20.18
C ASN A 32 -12.39 0.26 -20.17
N HIS A 33 -13.69 -0.01 -20.19
CA HIS A 33 -14.72 1.02 -20.03
C HIS A 33 -14.63 1.70 -18.65
N GLU A 34 -14.51 0.91 -17.58
CA GLU A 34 -14.35 1.45 -16.23
C GLU A 34 -13.05 2.26 -16.08
N ARG A 35 -11.95 1.75 -16.64
CA ARG A 35 -10.67 2.47 -16.67
C ARG A 35 -10.85 3.84 -17.32
N LEU A 36 -11.43 3.90 -18.51
CA LEU A 36 -11.66 5.16 -19.23
C LEU A 36 -12.57 6.10 -18.42
N TYR A 37 -13.60 5.57 -17.77
CA TYR A 37 -14.47 6.35 -16.89
C TYR A 37 -13.70 6.95 -15.70
N ILE A 38 -12.82 6.18 -15.05
CA ILE A 38 -11.96 6.65 -13.97
C ILE A 38 -11.01 7.74 -14.49
N GLU A 39 -10.35 7.52 -15.63
CA GLU A 39 -9.43 8.48 -16.24
C GLU A 39 -10.15 9.81 -16.56
N LEU A 40 -11.31 9.75 -17.21
CA LEU A 40 -12.13 10.93 -17.52
C LEU A 40 -12.59 11.66 -16.25
N THR A 41 -12.96 10.93 -15.20
CA THR A 41 -13.34 11.52 -13.91
C THR A 41 -12.17 12.32 -13.33
N PHE A 42 -10.95 11.81 -13.38
CA PHE A 42 -9.77 12.54 -12.91
C PHE A 42 -9.44 13.74 -13.80
N LEU A 43 -9.51 13.61 -15.13
CA LEU A 43 -9.34 14.75 -16.04
C LEU A 43 -10.35 15.87 -15.74
N ALA A 44 -11.62 15.51 -15.54
CA ALA A 44 -12.68 16.47 -15.20
C ALA A 44 -12.46 17.16 -13.85
N ASN A 45 -11.75 16.52 -12.92
CA ASN A 45 -11.35 17.11 -11.63
C ASN A 45 -10.05 17.93 -11.72
N GLY A 46 -9.55 18.21 -12.92
CA GLY A 46 -8.39 19.09 -13.15
C GLY A 46 -7.03 18.38 -13.03
N TYR A 47 -6.98 17.05 -13.03
CA TYR A 47 -5.73 16.32 -13.09
C TYR A 47 -5.16 16.31 -14.51
N SER A 48 -3.84 16.46 -14.65
CA SER A 48 -3.15 16.38 -15.93
C SER A 48 -3.17 14.96 -16.51
N LEU A 49 -3.10 14.83 -17.83
CA LEU A 49 -2.92 13.55 -18.50
C LEU A 49 -1.68 12.79 -17.97
N ASP A 50 -0.54 13.48 -17.81
CA ASP A 50 0.69 12.90 -17.27
C ASP A 50 0.52 12.23 -15.91
N PHE A 51 -0.35 12.79 -15.05
CA PHE A 51 -0.64 12.24 -13.72
C PHE A 51 -1.36 10.91 -13.84
N ILE A 52 -2.33 10.83 -14.75
CA ILE A 52 -3.14 9.65 -15.01
C ILE A 52 -2.27 8.56 -15.63
N GLU A 53 -1.52 8.89 -16.67
CA GLU A 53 -0.61 7.96 -17.34
C GLU A 53 0.42 7.39 -16.37
N TYR A 54 1.05 8.25 -15.56
CA TYR A 54 1.99 7.83 -14.53
C TYR A 54 1.36 6.84 -13.55
N HIS A 55 0.16 7.15 -13.03
CA HIS A 55 -0.48 6.29 -12.04
C HIS A 55 -1.03 5.00 -12.63
N PHE A 56 -1.48 5.02 -13.88
CA PHE A 56 -1.88 3.83 -14.60
C PHE A 56 -0.67 2.93 -14.90
N ALA A 57 0.44 3.48 -15.37
CA ALA A 57 1.68 2.74 -15.56
C ALA A 57 2.16 2.09 -14.26
N GLN A 58 2.14 2.83 -13.13
CA GLN A 58 2.48 2.29 -11.81
C GLN A 58 1.55 1.15 -11.38
N PHE A 59 0.25 1.23 -11.71
CA PHE A 59 -0.70 0.16 -11.46
C PHE A 59 -0.35 -1.09 -12.28
N LEU A 60 -0.08 -0.93 -13.58
CA LEU A 60 0.32 -2.04 -14.44
C LEU A 60 1.65 -2.66 -14.00
N THR A 61 2.69 -1.87 -13.74
CA THR A 61 3.99 -2.37 -13.26
C THR A 61 3.84 -3.18 -11.98
N LYS A 62 2.94 -2.78 -11.07
CA LYS A 62 2.69 -3.51 -9.83
C LYS A 62 2.14 -4.93 -10.07
N PHE A 63 1.31 -5.12 -11.09
CA PHE A 63 0.55 -6.36 -11.28
C PHE A 63 0.91 -7.16 -12.54
N ASN A 64 1.68 -6.61 -13.48
CA ASN A 64 2.04 -7.27 -14.76
C ASN A 64 3.55 -7.49 -14.96
N SER A 65 4.39 -7.22 -13.96
CA SER A 65 5.84 -7.50 -13.98
C SER A 65 6.62 -6.94 -15.18
N THR A 66 6.05 -5.98 -15.91
CA THR A 66 6.61 -5.45 -17.15
C THR A 66 7.23 -4.07 -16.90
N PRO A 67 8.31 -3.71 -17.63
CA PRO A 67 9.10 -2.52 -17.30
C PRO A 67 8.29 -1.23 -17.44
N PRO A 68 8.54 -0.22 -16.59
CA PRO A 68 7.79 1.04 -16.54
C PRO A 68 7.91 1.94 -17.78
N HIS A 69 8.68 1.54 -18.81
CA HIS A 69 8.97 2.34 -20.00
C HIS A 69 8.47 1.73 -21.32
N THR A 70 7.72 0.63 -21.25
CA THR A 70 7.09 0.05 -22.44
C THR A 70 5.71 0.69 -22.64
N PRO A 71 5.35 1.14 -23.86
CA PRO A 71 3.99 1.58 -24.14
C PRO A 71 3.05 0.39 -23.93
N PHE A 72 2.34 0.40 -22.80
CA PHE A 72 1.49 -0.71 -22.40
C PHE A 72 0.16 -0.63 -23.13
N ASN A 73 0.09 -1.34 -24.25
CA ASN A 73 -1.20 -1.71 -24.82
C ASN A 73 -1.77 -2.85 -23.98
N LEU A 74 -2.66 -2.50 -23.03
CA LEU A 74 -3.44 -3.48 -22.29
C LEU A 74 -4.33 -4.22 -23.30
N ASN A 75 -4.06 -5.51 -23.48
CA ASN A 75 -4.85 -6.43 -24.28
C ASN A 75 -5.49 -7.50 -23.38
N HIS A 76 -6.41 -8.27 -23.93
CA HIS A 76 -7.14 -9.32 -23.19
C HIS A 76 -6.20 -10.28 -22.43
N LEU A 77 -5.11 -10.75 -23.06
CA LEU A 77 -4.16 -11.67 -22.43
C LEU A 77 -3.47 -11.02 -21.22
N THR A 78 -2.95 -9.80 -21.39
CA THR A 78 -2.31 -9.03 -20.31
C THR A 78 -3.27 -8.69 -19.19
N TYR A 79 -4.56 -8.51 -19.49
CA TYR A 79 -5.59 -8.28 -18.48
C TYR A 79 -5.84 -9.53 -17.63
N VAL A 80 -5.90 -10.72 -18.23
CA VAL A 80 -6.05 -11.98 -17.49
C VAL A 80 -4.89 -12.18 -16.51
N THR A 81 -3.65 -11.93 -16.96
CA THR A 81 -2.47 -12.00 -16.09
C THR A 81 -2.52 -10.96 -14.96
N LEU A 82 -2.89 -9.71 -15.30
CA LEU A 82 -3.05 -8.64 -14.32
C LEU A 82 -4.04 -9.03 -13.23
N ARG A 83 -5.20 -9.54 -13.64
CA ARG A 83 -6.29 -9.92 -12.76
C ARG A 83 -5.86 -11.06 -11.83
N HIS A 84 -5.19 -12.08 -12.37
CA HIS A 84 -4.64 -13.17 -11.57
C HIS A 84 -3.66 -12.66 -10.49
N ASN A 85 -2.71 -11.80 -10.88
CA ASN A 85 -1.71 -11.25 -9.97
C ASN A 85 -2.33 -10.29 -8.94
N LEU A 86 -3.35 -9.54 -9.33
CA LEU A 86 -4.13 -8.68 -8.44
C LEU A 86 -4.81 -9.51 -7.35
N PHE A 87 -5.50 -10.60 -7.71
CA PHE A 87 -6.13 -11.49 -6.73
C PHE A 87 -5.11 -12.16 -5.82
N ARG A 88 -4.01 -12.66 -6.38
CA ARG A 88 -2.89 -13.20 -5.59
C ARG A 88 -2.36 -12.19 -4.58
N SER A 89 -2.17 -10.93 -4.98
CA SER A 89 -1.70 -9.86 -4.10
C SER A 89 -2.71 -9.58 -2.98
N ILE A 90 -4.01 -9.58 -3.27
CA ILE A 90 -5.06 -9.37 -2.26
C ILE A 90 -5.08 -10.52 -1.25
N GLU A 91 -4.95 -11.76 -1.71
CA GLU A 91 -4.87 -12.93 -0.84
C GLU A 91 -3.64 -12.90 0.07
N GLN A 92 -2.48 -12.52 -0.48
CA GLN A 92 -1.26 -12.32 0.29
C GLN A 92 -1.45 -11.26 1.37
N GLU A 93 -2.07 -10.13 1.02
CA GLU A 93 -2.37 -9.05 1.96
C GLU A 93 -3.33 -9.50 3.07
N LYS A 94 -4.39 -10.23 2.72
CA LYS A 94 -5.31 -10.84 3.70
C LYS A 94 -4.59 -11.79 4.65
N ARG A 95 -3.75 -12.69 4.13
CA ARG A 95 -2.95 -13.62 4.96
C ARG A 95 -2.04 -12.87 5.92
N HIS A 96 -1.35 -11.84 5.45
CA HIS A 96 -0.47 -11.02 6.27
C HIS A 96 -1.23 -10.26 7.38
N ILE A 97 -2.43 -9.73 7.09
CA ILE A 97 -3.29 -9.10 8.11
C ILE A 97 -3.68 -10.10 9.19
N ILE A 98 -4.09 -11.32 8.80
CA ILE A 98 -4.46 -12.39 9.74
C ILE A 98 -3.27 -12.79 10.61
N GLU A 99 -2.08 -12.93 10.01
CA GLU A 99 -0.85 -13.26 10.73
C GLU A 99 -0.50 -12.20 11.77
N ILE A 100 -0.54 -10.91 11.41
CA ILE A 100 -0.30 -9.81 12.34
C ILE A 100 -1.30 -9.86 13.51
N GLN A 101 -2.59 -10.08 13.23
CA GLN A 101 -3.61 -10.19 14.26
C GLN A 101 -3.35 -11.38 15.21
N GLN A 102 -2.88 -12.51 14.68
CA GLN A 102 -2.51 -13.66 15.50
C GLN A 102 -1.28 -13.37 16.38
N LEU A 103 -0.26 -12.71 15.84
CA LEU A 103 0.93 -12.32 16.60
C LEU A 103 0.60 -11.32 17.70
N GLN A 104 -0.31 -10.37 17.44
CA GLN A 104 -0.83 -9.45 18.46
C GLN A 104 -1.57 -10.19 19.57
N LYS A 105 -2.47 -11.13 19.23
CA LYS A 105 -3.21 -11.94 20.21
C LYS A 105 -2.31 -12.82 21.08
N ARG A 106 -1.20 -13.31 20.52
CA ARG A 106 -0.21 -14.14 21.22
C ARG A 106 0.84 -13.32 21.96
N HIS A 107 0.78 -11.98 21.92
CA HIS A 107 1.81 -11.09 22.45
C HIS A 107 3.21 -11.31 21.85
N HIS A 108 3.28 -11.82 20.62
CA HIS A 108 4.53 -12.08 19.91
C HIS A 108 4.89 -10.94 18.93
N LEU A 109 4.13 -9.84 18.92
CA LEU A 109 4.42 -8.66 18.12
C LEU A 109 4.92 -7.52 19.01
N ILE A 110 6.14 -7.06 18.76
CA ILE A 110 6.71 -5.87 19.39
C ILE A 110 6.53 -4.71 18.41
N GLU A 111 5.78 -3.68 18.80
CA GLU A 111 5.57 -2.49 17.97
C GLU A 111 6.49 -1.34 18.45
N LEU A 112 7.44 -0.96 17.60
CA LEU A 112 8.33 0.18 17.82
C LEU A 112 7.84 1.38 17.03
N ASN A 113 7.84 2.55 17.64
CA ASN A 113 7.45 3.80 16.99
C ASN A 113 8.65 4.74 16.94
N TYR A 114 8.95 5.29 15.77
CA TYR A 114 9.96 6.35 15.64
C TYR A 114 9.34 7.63 15.09
N LEU A 115 9.91 8.76 15.52
CA LEU A 115 9.52 10.09 15.07
C LEU A 115 10.36 10.45 13.85
N PHE A 116 9.68 10.86 12.78
CA PHE A 116 10.31 11.07 11.48
C PHE A 116 10.92 12.49 11.29
N ASP A 117 10.81 13.35 12.29
CA ASP A 117 11.11 14.79 12.10
C ASP A 117 12.61 15.11 11.94
N TRP A 118 13.51 14.12 12.00
CA TRP A 118 14.97 14.34 12.07
C TRP A 118 15.84 13.45 11.15
N GLY A 119 15.35 12.95 10.01
CA GLY A 119 16.23 12.19 9.09
C GLY A 119 15.58 11.58 7.84
N SER A 120 16.34 10.80 7.06
CA SER A 120 15.84 10.08 5.87
C SER A 120 15.04 8.84 6.27
N ARG A 121 13.76 8.77 5.83
CA ARG A 121 12.83 7.69 6.23
C ARG A 121 13.32 6.35 5.71
N CYS A 122 13.79 6.39 4.47
CA CYS A 122 14.23 5.23 3.73
C CYS A 122 15.50 4.66 4.36
N GLU A 123 16.43 5.54 4.76
CA GLU A 123 17.70 5.14 5.35
C GLU A 123 17.52 4.54 6.74
N PHE A 124 16.75 5.19 7.62
CA PHE A 124 16.47 4.64 8.95
C PHE A 124 15.73 3.28 8.86
N LYS A 125 14.73 3.17 7.99
CA LYS A 125 14.03 1.89 7.78
C LYS A 125 14.97 0.80 7.27
N ARG A 126 15.89 1.15 6.37
CA ARG A 126 16.89 0.20 5.84
C ARG A 126 17.81 -0.28 6.96
N GLN A 127 18.43 0.64 7.70
CA GLN A 127 19.33 0.30 8.80
C GLN A 127 18.63 -0.51 9.89
N PHE A 128 17.38 -0.17 10.22
CA PHE A 128 16.58 -0.93 11.17
C PHE A 128 16.29 -2.35 10.67
N HIS A 129 15.97 -2.52 9.39
CA HIS A 129 15.76 -3.84 8.81
C HIS A 129 17.05 -4.66 8.82
N GLU A 130 18.18 -4.06 8.47
CA GLU A 130 19.51 -4.69 8.55
C GLU A 130 19.80 -5.14 9.98
N PHE A 131 19.62 -4.26 10.97
CA PHE A 131 19.76 -4.57 12.40
C PHE A 131 18.88 -5.76 12.83
N CYS A 132 17.60 -5.75 12.48
CA CYS A 132 16.68 -6.85 12.80
C CYS A 132 17.14 -8.17 12.19
N SER A 133 17.49 -8.18 10.91
CA SER A 133 17.92 -9.39 10.21
C SER A 133 19.26 -9.94 10.72
N GLN A 134 20.19 -9.06 11.11
CA GLN A 134 21.54 -9.47 11.52
C GLN A 134 21.61 -9.86 12.99
N ILE A 135 20.88 -9.19 13.86
CA ILE A 135 21.05 -9.34 15.32
C ILE A 135 19.86 -10.07 15.94
N LEU A 136 18.64 -9.64 15.61
CA LEU A 136 17.44 -10.17 16.28
C LEU A 136 16.99 -11.53 15.74
N GLU A 137 17.17 -11.78 14.44
CA GLU A 137 16.86 -13.11 13.87
C GLU A 137 17.89 -14.19 14.24
N GLN A 138 19.08 -13.77 14.71
CA GLN A 138 20.12 -14.65 15.22
C GLN A 138 19.99 -14.92 16.73
N ASP A 139 19.18 -14.13 17.45
CA ASP A 139 18.95 -14.31 18.87
C ASP A 139 18.06 -15.55 19.13
N PRO A 140 18.54 -16.54 19.91
CA PRO A 140 17.81 -17.77 20.16
C PRO A 140 16.48 -17.53 20.90
N ILE A 141 16.39 -16.52 21.77
CA ILE A 141 15.16 -16.18 22.49
C ILE A 141 14.12 -15.66 21.50
N PHE A 142 14.50 -14.74 20.62
CA PHE A 142 13.60 -14.20 19.60
C PHE A 142 13.07 -15.30 18.67
N LYS A 143 13.94 -16.23 18.28
CA LYS A 143 13.58 -17.36 17.41
C LYS A 143 12.70 -18.39 18.12
N THR A 144 12.99 -18.73 19.38
CA THR A 144 12.23 -19.69 20.17
C THR A 144 10.81 -19.19 20.46
N TYR A 145 10.65 -17.90 20.78
CA TYR A 145 9.33 -17.31 21.04
C TYR A 145 8.62 -16.80 19.77
N GLY A 146 9.29 -16.83 18.60
CA GLY A 146 8.73 -16.38 17.33
C GLY A 146 8.32 -14.90 17.37
N LEU A 147 9.11 -14.08 18.06
CA LEU A 147 8.85 -12.64 18.21
C LEU A 147 9.09 -11.92 16.88
N LYS A 148 8.17 -11.04 16.50
CA LYS A 148 8.33 -10.15 15.35
C LYS A 148 8.31 -8.70 15.79
N ILE A 149 9.18 -7.90 15.18
CA ILE A 149 9.23 -6.46 15.43
C ILE A 149 8.61 -5.71 14.25
N ARG A 150 7.67 -4.83 14.55
CA ARG A 150 7.03 -3.93 13.59
C ARG A 150 7.44 -2.49 13.88
N LEU A 151 8.08 -1.84 12.90
CA LEU A 151 8.45 -0.45 12.99
C LEU A 151 7.39 0.46 12.36
N ASN A 152 6.84 1.37 13.15
CA ASN A 152 5.84 2.36 12.76
C ASN A 152 6.44 3.78 12.83
N SER A 153 6.10 4.62 11.86
CA SER A 153 6.51 6.04 11.86
C SER A 153 5.38 6.91 12.41
N LYS A 154 5.68 7.77 13.39
CA LYS A 154 4.77 8.80 13.93
C LYS A 154 5.28 10.21 13.57
N HIS A 155 4.36 11.17 13.46
CA HIS A 155 4.66 12.59 13.24
C HIS A 155 4.45 13.38 14.53
N CYS A 156 5.34 14.31 14.90
CA CYS A 156 5.21 15.10 16.12
C CYS A 156 4.02 16.08 16.14
N TYR A 157 3.35 16.34 15.01
CA TYR A 157 2.19 17.23 14.96
C TYR A 157 0.85 16.61 15.39
N SER A 158 0.86 15.51 16.15
CA SER A 158 -0.34 14.96 16.78
C SER A 158 -0.73 15.65 18.10
N SER A 159 -0.41 16.94 18.26
CA SER A 159 -0.81 17.79 19.41
C SER A 159 -2.33 17.97 19.56
N ASN A 160 -3.13 17.37 18.67
CA ASN A 160 -4.60 17.40 18.71
C ASN A 160 -5.24 16.19 19.42
N THR A 161 -4.46 15.35 20.12
CA THR A 161 -5.02 14.26 20.94
C THR A 161 -5.91 14.76 22.09
N LEU A 162 -5.80 16.03 22.49
CA LEU A 162 -6.70 16.65 23.46
C LEU A 162 -8.12 16.93 22.90
N PHE A 163 -8.28 17.03 21.57
CA PHE A 163 -9.57 17.32 20.92
C PHE A 163 -10.27 16.07 20.36
N ALA A 164 -9.67 14.89 20.45
CA ALA A 164 -10.22 13.64 19.97
C ALA A 164 -10.54 12.69 21.14
N ARG A 165 -11.44 13.11 22.05
CA ARG A 165 -12.15 12.13 22.87
C ARG A 165 -13.13 11.38 21.96
N PRO A 166 -13.11 10.04 21.91
CA PRO A 166 -14.25 9.32 21.36
C PRO A 166 -15.41 9.49 22.35
N THR A 167 -16.47 10.16 21.92
CA THR A 167 -17.80 9.97 22.52
C THR A 167 -18.12 8.49 22.39
N LYS A 168 -18.15 7.78 23.50
CA LYS A 168 -18.79 6.47 23.60
C LYS A 168 -20.26 6.66 23.22
N ILE A 169 -20.72 5.94 22.21
CA ILE A 169 -22.11 5.52 22.04
C ILE A 169 -22.06 4.00 21.91
#